data_AF-I7LA74-F1
#
_entry.id   AF-I7LA74-F1
#
_cell.length_a   1.000
_cell.length_b   1.000
_cell.length_c   1.000
_cell.angle_alpha   90.00
_cell.angle_beta   90.00
_cell.angle_gamma   90.00
#
_symmetry.space_group_name_H-M   'P 1'
#
loop_
_entity.id
_entity.type
_entity.pdbx_description
1 polymer ?
#
loop_
_entity_poly.entity_id
_entity_poly.type
_entity_poly.pdbx_seq_one_letter_code
_entity_poly.pdbx_strand_id
1 'polypeptide(L)'
;MPDLINKDALIVIFKPIIKALFDKEKEEAEGATINIDEFRKKYCGGKGQEWVRVFIFDEFPEIDVKNGGFVVNPRGGKKTIIFRKDAKKWIEENYHRIDWNASLQEFEV
;
A
#
# COMPACT_ATOMS: atom_id res chain seq x y z
N MET A 1 45.69 -11.37 21.84
CA MET A 1 44.80 -12.52 21.64
C MET A 1 44.22 -12.35 20.24
N PRO A 2 44.57 -13.19 19.25
CA PRO A 2 43.93 -13.10 17.95
C PRO A 2 42.43 -13.31 18.16
N ASP A 3 41.60 -12.47 17.54
CA ASP A 3 40.15 -12.57 17.68
C ASP A 3 39.71 -13.99 17.30
N LEU A 4 39.14 -14.73 18.27
CA LEU A 4 38.71 -16.13 18.11
C LEU A 4 37.64 -16.30 17.02
N ILE A 5 37.02 -15.19 16.62
CA ILE A 5 35.93 -15.11 15.65
C ILE A 5 36.44 -14.38 14.42
N ASN A 6 36.52 -15.10 13.29
CA ASN A 6 36.74 -14.48 11.99
C ASN A 6 35.43 -13.83 11.53
N LYS A 7 35.32 -12.52 11.76
CA LYS A 7 34.15 -11.71 11.41
C LYS A 7 33.84 -11.75 9.91
N ASP A 8 34.87 -11.80 9.05
CA ASP A 8 34.69 -11.87 7.60
C ASP A 8 34.09 -13.20 7.18
N ALA A 9 34.54 -14.31 7.79
CA ALA A 9 33.95 -15.62 7.56
C ALA A 9 32.48 -15.66 8.01
N LEU A 10 32.14 -15.04 9.15
CA LEU A 10 30.75 -14.92 9.59
C LEU A 10 29.90 -14.10 8.61
N ILE A 11 30.41 -12.97 8.11
CA ILE A 11 29.71 -12.15 7.12
C ILE A 11 29.42 -12.96 5.85
N VAL A 12 30.39 -13.73 5.36
CA VAL A 12 30.21 -14.58 4.17
C VAL A 12 29.11 -15.63 4.38
N ILE A 13 29.03 -16.23 5.58
CA ILE A 13 28.03 -17.25 5.92
C ILE A 13 26.63 -16.62 6.13
N PHE A 14 26.53 -15.49 6.83
CA PHE A 14 25.25 -14.89 7.18
C PHE A 14 24.64 -14.06 6.06
N LYS A 15 25.44 -13.43 5.19
CA LYS A 15 24.95 -12.59 4.09
C LYS A 15 23.91 -13.27 3.19
N PRO A 16 24.06 -14.54 2.74
CA PRO A 16 23.03 -15.20 1.95
C PRO A 16 21.76 -15.50 2.76
N ILE A 17 21.88 -15.84 4.05
CA ILE A 17 20.74 -16.09 4.94
C ILE A 17 19.93 -14.81 5.13
N ILE A 18 20.61 -13.71 5.43
CA ILE A 18 20.00 -12.38 5.59
C ILE A 18 19.31 -11.97 4.29
N LYS A 19 19.99 -12.15 3.14
CA LYS A 19 19.41 -11.83 1.84
C LYS A 19 18.14 -12.65 1.56
N ALA A 20 18.16 -13.96 1.80
CA ALA A 20 16.99 -14.82 1.59
C ALA A 20 15.81 -14.44 2.49
N LEU A 21 16.07 -14.04 3.75
CA LEU A 21 15.03 -13.53 4.65
C LEU A 21 14.42 -12.23 4.12
N PHE A 22 15.25 -11.29 3.65
CA PHE A 22 14.78 -10.04 3.07
C PHE A 22 14.00 -10.25 1.77
N ASP A 23 14.48 -11.12 0.88
CA ASP A 23 13.82 -11.41 -0.39
C ASP A 23 12.43 -12.04 -0.15
N LYS A 24 12.32 -12.95 0.83
CA LYS A 24 11.04 -13.55 1.24
C LYS A 24 10.07 -12.52 1.83
N GLU A 25 10.53 -11.69 2.77
CA GLU A 25 9.67 -10.62 3.33
C GLU A 25 9.22 -9.64 2.25
N LYS A 26 10.10 -9.36 1.27
CA LYS A 26 9.76 -8.51 0.13
C LYS A 26 8.67 -9.16 -0.72
N GLU A 27 8.79 -10.43 -1.10
CA GLU A 27 7.74 -11.14 -1.85
C GLU A 27 6.39 -11.14 -1.11
N GLU A 28 6.39 -11.42 0.19
CA GLU A 28 5.18 -11.37 1.01
C GLU A 28 4.58 -9.96 1.09
N ALA A 29 5.42 -8.92 1.19
CA ALA A 29 4.99 -7.53 1.17
C ALA A 29 4.45 -7.09 -0.21
N GLU A 30 4.99 -7.63 -1.30
CA GLU A 30 4.53 -7.37 -2.66
C GLU A 30 3.17 -8.01 -2.94
N GLY A 31 2.91 -9.21 -2.42
CA GLY A 31 1.60 -9.88 -2.49
C GLY A 31 0.57 -9.43 -1.45
N ALA A 32 0.95 -8.53 -0.53
CA ALA A 32 0.10 -8.14 0.59
C ALA A 32 -1.10 -7.31 0.12
N THR A 33 -2.30 -7.77 0.49
CA THR A 33 -3.54 -6.99 0.35
C THR A 33 -3.92 -6.34 1.68
N ILE A 34 -4.51 -5.16 1.61
CA ILE A 34 -5.04 -4.42 2.77
C ILE A 34 -6.52 -4.10 2.59
N ASN A 35 -7.21 -3.79 3.68
CA ASN A 35 -8.58 -3.28 3.64
C ASN A 35 -8.61 -1.73 3.55
N ILE A 36 -9.80 -1.15 3.38
CA ILE A 36 -9.99 0.30 3.29
C ILE A 36 -9.58 1.06 4.56
N ASP A 37 -9.73 0.47 5.74
CA ASP A 37 -9.31 1.10 7.01
C ASP A 37 -7.79 1.20 7.11
N GLU A 38 -7.06 0.18 6.68
CA GLU A 38 -5.61 0.21 6.61
C GLU A 38 -5.13 1.19 5.54
N PHE A 39 -5.76 1.18 4.36
CA PHE A 39 -5.42 2.08 3.26
C PHE A 39 -5.59 3.54 3.67
N ARG A 40 -6.75 3.92 4.21
CA ARG A 40 -7.02 5.31 4.60
C ARG A 40 -6.08 5.80 5.70
N LYS A 41 -5.74 4.93 6.66
CA LYS A 41 -4.83 5.27 7.77
C LYS A 41 -3.39 5.43 7.31
N LYS A 42 -2.92 4.58 6.40
CA LYS A 42 -1.51 4.57 5.95
C LYS A 42 -1.25 5.58 4.84
N TYR A 43 -2.17 5.74 3.89
CA TYR A 43 -1.91 6.47 2.65
C TYR A 43 -2.80 7.70 2.46
N CYS A 44 -3.93 7.77 3.14
CA CYS A 44 -4.87 8.89 2.99
C CYS A 44 -4.96 9.79 4.24
N GLY A 45 -3.89 9.91 5.03
CA GLY A 45 -3.84 10.80 6.20
C GLY A 45 -4.89 10.52 7.28
N GLY A 46 -5.46 9.31 7.32
CA GLY A 46 -6.49 8.95 8.29
C GLY A 46 -7.90 9.43 7.96
N LYS A 47 -8.16 9.89 6.73
CA LYS A 47 -9.49 10.33 6.25
C LYS A 47 -10.57 9.26 6.47
N GLY A 48 -11.83 9.68 6.44
CA GLY A 48 -12.98 8.80 6.59
C GLY A 48 -13.08 7.77 5.46
N GLN A 49 -13.72 6.63 5.71
CA GLN A 49 -13.92 5.61 4.66
C GLN A 49 -14.72 6.17 3.49
N GLU A 50 -15.77 6.96 3.76
CA GLU A 50 -16.59 7.53 2.71
C GLU A 50 -15.87 8.60 1.90
N TRP A 51 -15.01 9.40 2.55
CA TRP A 51 -14.11 10.31 1.86
C TRP A 51 -13.23 9.56 0.85
N VAL A 52 -12.67 8.41 1.24
CA VAL A 52 -11.86 7.58 0.32
C VAL A 52 -12.71 7.03 -0.83
N ARG A 53 -13.97 6.66 -0.59
CA ARG A 53 -14.84 6.22 -1.69
C ARG A 53 -15.05 7.34 -2.70
N VAL A 54 -15.53 8.50 -2.24
CA VAL A 54 -15.86 9.63 -3.12
C VAL A 54 -14.62 10.20 -3.80
N PHE A 55 -13.61 10.61 -3.03
CA PHE A 55 -12.52 11.43 -3.56
C PHE A 55 -11.32 10.63 -4.05
N ILE A 56 -11.32 9.30 -3.87
CA ILE A 56 -10.28 8.44 -4.42
C ILE A 56 -10.89 7.40 -5.35
N PHE A 57 -11.87 6.62 -4.89
CA PHE A 57 -12.34 5.48 -5.67
C PHE A 57 -13.24 5.89 -6.84
N ASP A 58 -14.09 6.89 -6.65
CA ASP A 58 -15.01 7.34 -7.70
C ASP A 58 -14.39 8.38 -8.61
N GLU A 59 -13.56 9.26 -8.04
CA GLU A 59 -12.82 10.27 -8.80
C GLU A 59 -11.77 9.64 -9.72
N PHE A 60 -11.16 8.52 -9.32
CA PHE A 60 -10.09 7.86 -10.08
C PHE A 60 -10.48 6.42 -10.47
N PRO A 61 -11.34 6.24 -11.48
CA PRO A 61 -11.82 4.91 -11.86
C PRO A 61 -10.71 3.98 -12.35
N GLU A 62 -9.54 4.48 -12.78
CA GLU A 62 -8.40 3.67 -13.19
C GLU A 62 -7.84 2.76 -12.08
N ILE A 63 -8.17 3.03 -10.82
CA ILE A 63 -7.70 2.20 -9.70
C ILE A 63 -8.55 0.94 -9.51
N ASP A 64 -9.74 0.83 -10.11
CA ASP A 64 -10.54 -0.39 -10.03
C ASP A 64 -9.86 -1.51 -10.85
N VAL A 65 -9.77 -2.72 -10.30
CA VAL A 65 -9.23 -3.89 -11.02
C VAL A 65 -9.95 -4.17 -12.34
N LYS A 66 -11.23 -3.79 -12.47
CA LYS A 66 -11.97 -3.89 -13.75
C LYS A 66 -11.39 -3.00 -14.85
N ASN A 67 -10.71 -1.93 -14.46
CA ASN A 67 -10.02 -0.98 -15.33
C ASN A 67 -8.50 -1.20 -15.35
N GLY A 68 -8.01 -2.31 -14.80
CA GLY A 68 -6.58 -2.64 -14.72
C GLY A 68 -5.87 -2.09 -13.48
N GLY A 69 -6.61 -1.53 -12.52
CA GLY A 69 -6.07 -1.02 -11.27
C GLY A 69 -5.88 -2.09 -10.19
N PHE A 70 -5.90 -1.64 -8.93
CA PHE A 70 -5.48 -2.41 -7.74
C PHE A 70 -6.55 -2.49 -6.63
N VAL A 71 -7.75 -1.96 -6.85
CA VAL A 71 -8.86 -1.97 -5.90
C VAL A 71 -9.96 -2.91 -6.39
N VAL A 72 -10.26 -3.93 -5.59
CA VAL A 72 -11.40 -4.82 -5.80
C VAL A 72 -12.59 -4.30 -4.99
N ASN A 73 -13.77 -4.20 -5.62
CA ASN A 73 -15.02 -3.78 -4.97
C ASN A 73 -14.93 -2.41 -4.27
N PRO A 74 -14.64 -1.31 -5.00
CA PRO A 74 -14.49 0.03 -4.41
C PRO A 74 -15.77 0.54 -3.70
N ARG A 75 -16.94 0.37 -4.32
CA ARG A 75 -18.24 0.85 -3.82
C ARG A 75 -19.18 -0.24 -3.26
N GLY A 76 -18.76 -1.51 -3.22
CA GLY A 76 -19.60 -2.57 -2.67
C GLY A 76 -19.26 -3.98 -3.15
N GLY A 77 -19.70 -4.97 -2.38
CA GLY A 77 -19.33 -6.39 -2.48
C GLY A 77 -19.18 -6.97 -1.07
N LYS A 78 -18.70 -8.22 -0.93
CA LYS A 78 -18.45 -8.81 0.41
C LYS A 78 -17.34 -8.09 1.19
N LYS A 79 -16.31 -7.61 0.49
CA LYS A 79 -15.13 -6.92 1.08
C LYS A 79 -14.39 -6.14 -0.01
N THR A 80 -13.93 -4.93 0.34
CA THR A 80 -12.96 -4.16 -0.44
C THR A 80 -11.55 -4.70 -0.18
N ILE A 81 -10.83 -5.02 -1.25
CA ILE A 81 -9.46 -5.55 -1.19
C ILE A 81 -8.58 -4.61 -2.01
N ILE A 82 -7.44 -4.21 -1.45
CA ILE A 82 -6.54 -3.22 -2.06
C ILE A 82 -5.15 -3.85 -2.10
N PHE A 83 -4.53 -3.97 -3.28
CA PHE A 83 -3.14 -4.44 -3.38
C PHE A 83 -2.19 -3.35 -2.90
N ARG A 84 -1.47 -3.63 -1.81
CA ARG A 84 -0.75 -2.61 -1.03
C ARG A 84 0.35 -1.91 -1.82
N LYS A 85 1.12 -2.68 -2.60
CA LYS A 85 2.27 -2.17 -3.37
C LYS A 85 1.81 -1.13 -4.39
N ASP A 86 0.82 -1.50 -5.20
CA ASP A 86 0.28 -0.65 -6.26
C ASP A 86 -0.46 0.55 -5.68
N ALA A 87 -1.22 0.35 -4.60
CA ALA A 87 -1.89 1.44 -3.89
C ALA A 87 -0.92 2.50 -3.37
N LYS A 88 0.21 2.08 -2.77
CA LYS A 88 1.25 3.00 -2.33
C LYS A 88 1.83 3.79 -3.51
N LYS A 89 2.24 3.08 -4.55
CA LYS A 89 2.86 3.68 -5.74
C LYS A 89 1.92 4.69 -6.39
N TRP A 90 0.66 4.32 -6.57
CA TRP A 90 -0.34 5.20 -7.19
C TRP A 90 -0.58 6.46 -6.35
N ILE A 91 -0.67 6.36 -5.02
CA ILE A 91 -0.82 7.55 -4.15
C ILE A 91 0.39 8.47 -4.28
N GLU A 92 1.61 7.95 -4.33
CA GLU A 92 2.84 8.75 -4.51
C GLU A 92 2.84 9.48 -5.87
N GLU A 93 2.43 8.80 -6.95
CA GLU A 93 2.39 9.36 -8.31
C GLU A 93 1.24 10.36 -8.52
N ASN A 94 0.14 10.21 -7.78
CA ASN A 94 -1.08 11.00 -7.93
C ASN A 94 -1.32 11.97 -6.76
N TYR A 95 -0.36 12.09 -5.84
CA TYR A 95 -0.48 12.92 -4.64
C TYR A 95 -0.96 14.35 -4.95
N HIS A 96 -0.45 14.94 -6.03
CA HIS A 96 -0.74 16.33 -6.40
C HIS A 96 -2.09 16.56 -7.08
N ARG A 97 -2.72 15.51 -7.62
CA ARG A 97 -4.04 15.63 -8.27
C ARG A 97 -5.20 15.31 -7.33
N ILE A 98 -4.92 14.78 -6.14
CA ILE A 98 -5.92 14.51 -5.12
C ILE A 98 -6.24 15.82 -4.40
N ASP A 99 -7.51 16.21 -4.36
CA ASP A 99 -7.95 17.27 -3.47
C ASP A 99 -8.05 16.75 -2.03
N TRP A 100 -6.93 16.86 -1.30
CA TRP A 100 -6.83 16.44 0.10
C TRP A 100 -7.74 17.21 1.07
N ASN A 101 -8.26 18.37 0.66
CA ASN A 101 -9.08 19.23 1.51
C ASN A 101 -10.58 19.09 1.22
N ALA A 102 -10.96 18.34 0.19
CA ALA A 102 -12.35 18.11 -0.17
C ALA A 102 -13.20 17.62 1.01
N SER A 103 -14.45 18.06 1.06
CA SER A 103 -15.39 17.74 2.14
C SER A 103 -16.67 17.11 1.58
N LEU A 104 -17.24 16.15 2.31
CA LEU A 104 -18.51 15.53 1.93
C LEU A 104 -19.70 16.52 1.96
N GLN A 105 -19.58 17.64 2.69
CA GLN A 105 -20.61 18.69 2.75
C GLN A 105 -20.85 19.39 1.41
N GLU A 106 -19.87 19.37 0.50
CA GLU A 106 -19.97 20.03 -0.81
C GLU A 106 -20.91 19.28 -1.79
N PHE A 107 -21.37 18.09 -1.42
CA PHE A 107 -22.25 17.23 -2.22
C PHE A 107 -23.70 17.18 -1.69
N GLU A 108 -24.04 17.95 -0.66
CA GLU A 108 -25.39 18.03 -0.06
C GLU A 108 -26.24 19.22 -0.58
N VAL A 109 -25.95 19.75 -1.79
CA VAL A 109 -26.70 20.85 -2.42
C VAL A 109 -27.66 20.35 -3.49
#